data_AF-A0A0F3GNQ8-F1
#
_entry.id   AF-A0A0F3GNQ8-F1
#
_cell.length_a   1.000
_cell.length_b   1.000
_cell.length_c   1.000
_cell.angle_alpha   90.00
_cell.angle_beta   90.00
_cell.angle_gamma   90.00
#
_symmetry.space_group_name_H-M   'P 1'
#
loop_
_entity.id
_entity.type
_entity.pdbx_description
1 polymer ?
#
loop_
_entity_poly.entity_id
_entity_poly.type
_entity_poly.pdbx_seq_one_letter_code
_entity_poly.pdbx_strand_id
1 'polypeptide(L)'
;IIDTTLSAVTFTNVSSGQHTVTITDATGCTQTTQVYVGESEPLDFTLYSTSCGEGSDGTLTALISSGTPPFTFNWSDNIQNEPQQIQVTGLTAGTYSLIITDSIGCSLERSAIIDCDTLYASYQTYG
;
A
#
# COMPACT_ATOMS: atom_id res chain seq x y z
N ILE A 1 -21.06 29.58 30.68
CA ILE A 1 -19.79 30.32 30.65
C ILE A 1 -19.07 29.82 29.42
N ILE A 2 -18.97 30.64 28.36
CA ILE A 2 -18.08 30.32 27.23
C ILE A 2 -16.68 30.41 27.83
N ASP A 3 -15.99 29.29 27.95
CA ASP A 3 -14.56 29.35 28.20
C ASP A 3 -13.87 29.75 26.89
N THR A 4 -13.86 31.05 26.61
CA THR A 4 -13.08 31.65 25.51
C THR A 4 -11.57 31.66 25.81
N THR A 5 -11.12 30.98 26.87
CA THR A 5 -9.69 30.86 27.25
C THR A 5 -9.13 29.46 27.00
N LEU A 6 -9.93 28.53 26.46
CA LEU A 6 -9.48 27.20 26.11
C LEU A 6 -8.65 27.22 24.82
N SER A 7 -7.42 27.70 24.95
CA SER A 7 -6.46 27.84 23.86
C SER A 7 -5.92 26.49 23.37
N ALA A 8 -6.10 25.42 24.16
CA ALA A 8 -5.82 24.04 23.77
C ALA A 8 -6.41 23.07 24.82
N VAL A 9 -7.03 21.98 24.36
CA VAL A 9 -7.34 20.80 25.19
C VAL A 9 -6.35 19.71 24.81
N THR A 10 -5.58 19.24 25.78
CA THR A 10 -4.64 18.13 25.56
C THR A 10 -5.22 16.87 26.17
N PHE A 11 -5.40 15.84 25.33
CA PHE A 11 -5.71 14.49 25.79
C PHE A 11 -4.42 13.68 25.86
N THR A 12 -4.18 12.99 26.97
CA THR A 12 -3.06 12.05 27.14
C THR A 12 -3.59 10.64 27.33
N ASN A 13 -2.80 9.63 26.95
CA ASN A 13 -3.16 8.20 27.05
C ASN A 13 -4.43 7.80 26.26
N VAL A 14 -4.66 8.45 25.13
CA VAL A 14 -5.75 8.07 24.21
C VAL A 14 -5.35 6.77 23.50
N SER A 15 -6.24 5.79 23.49
CA SER A 15 -6.03 4.52 22.78
C SER A 15 -5.96 4.74 21.27
N SER A 16 -5.31 3.83 20.55
CA SER A 16 -5.33 3.88 19.09
C SER A 16 -6.75 3.76 18.53
N GLY A 17 -7.00 4.39 17.38
CA GLY A 17 -8.27 4.35 16.68
C GLY A 17 -8.81 5.73 16.30
N GLN A 18 -9.99 5.71 15.67
CA GLN A 18 -10.75 6.90 15.32
C GLN A 18 -11.47 7.50 16.54
N HIS A 19 -11.20 8.78 16.80
CA HIS A 19 -11.85 9.56 17.85
C HIS A 19 -12.67 10.70 17.26
N THR A 20 -13.90 10.86 17.73
CA THR A 20 -14.77 11.98 17.34
C THR A 20 -14.71 13.05 18.42
N VAL A 21 -14.19 14.22 18.08
CA VAL A 21 -14.15 15.39 18.96
C VAL A 21 -15.36 16.26 18.65
N THR A 22 -16.20 16.49 19.65
CA THR A 22 -17.37 17.37 19.55
C THR A 22 -17.15 18.61 20.41
N ILE A 23 -17.22 19.78 19.79
CA ILE A 23 -17.13 21.08 20.46
C ILE A 23 -18.53 21.68 20.48
N THR A 24 -19.02 22.05 21.66
CA THR A 24 -20.33 22.70 21.84
C THR A 24 -20.13 24.09 22.44
N ASP A 25 -20.68 25.12 21.81
CA ASP A 25 -20.65 26.48 22.37
C ASP A 25 -21.73 26.69 23.43
N ALA A 26 -21.69 27.83 24.14
CA ALA A 26 -22.66 28.12 25.20
C ALA A 26 -24.09 28.42 24.68
N THR A 27 -24.25 28.61 23.38
CA THR A 27 -25.56 28.76 22.73
C THR A 27 -26.13 27.43 22.23
N GLY A 28 -25.36 26.34 22.35
CA GLY A 28 -25.77 24.99 21.98
C GLY A 28 -25.37 24.58 20.56
N CYS A 29 -24.58 25.38 19.84
CA CYS A 29 -24.08 25.01 18.52
C CYS A 29 -22.95 23.97 18.66
N THR A 30 -23.03 22.89 17.89
CA THR A 30 -22.04 21.80 17.91
C THR A 30 -21.23 21.75 16.62
N GLN A 31 -19.92 21.56 16.74
CA GLN A 31 -19.03 21.19 15.64
C GLN A 31 -18.34 19.87 15.95
N THR A 32 -18.23 19.00 14.96
CA THR A 32 -17.61 17.69 15.09
C THR A 32 -16.42 17.56 14.16
N THR A 33 -15.31 17.05 14.66
CA THR A 33 -14.14 16.66 13.85
C THR A 33 -13.71 15.24 14.18
N GLN A 34 -13.16 14.55 13.20
CA GLN A 34 -12.61 13.20 13.36
C GLN A 34 -11.08 13.29 13.44
N VAL A 35 -10.50 12.58 14.39
CA VAL A 35 -9.06 12.54 14.62
C VAL A 35 -8.63 11.09 14.73
N TYR A 36 -7.53 10.74 14.08
CA TYR A 36 -6.98 9.39 14.10
C TYR A 36 -5.75 9.39 15.01
N VAL A 37 -5.82 8.65 16.11
CA VAL A 37 -4.71 8.53 17.07
C VAL A 37 -4.09 7.16 16.86
N GLY A 38 -2.82 7.10 16.48
CA GLY A 38 -2.11 5.83 16.34
C GLY A 38 -2.73 4.82 15.35
N GLU A 39 -3.61 5.27 14.45
CA GLU A 39 -3.98 4.44 13.30
C GLU A 39 -2.82 4.49 12.31
N SER A 40 -2.26 3.31 12.02
CA SER A 40 -1.33 3.14 10.91
C SER A 40 -2.00 3.63 9.64
N GLU A 41 -1.27 4.34 8.81
CA GLU A 41 -1.68 4.53 7.44
C GLU A 41 -1.94 3.14 6.82
N PRO A 42 -3.08 2.92 6.14
CA PRO A 42 -3.36 1.62 5.54
C PRO A 42 -2.24 1.30 4.55
N LEU A 43 -1.74 0.07 4.61
CA LEU A 43 -0.77 -0.42 3.62
C LEU A 43 -1.44 -0.49 2.25
N ASP A 44 -0.86 0.19 1.26
CA ASP A 44 -1.27 0.06 -0.13
C ASP A 44 -0.05 0.06 -1.06
N PHE A 45 -0.17 -0.65 -2.18
CA PHE A 45 0.87 -0.73 -3.19
C PHE A 45 0.30 -1.10 -4.56
N THR A 46 1.01 -0.70 -5.60
CA THR A 46 0.75 -1.11 -6.98
C THR A 46 1.77 -2.14 -7.44
N LEU A 47 1.32 -3.10 -8.25
CA LEU A 47 2.15 -4.16 -8.82
C LEU A 47 2.06 -4.10 -10.35
N TYR A 48 3.20 -3.96 -11.00
CA TYR A 48 3.33 -3.88 -12.46
C TYR A 48 4.11 -5.08 -12.98
N SER A 49 3.66 -5.67 -14.09
CA SER A 49 4.40 -6.68 -14.84
C SER A 49 4.85 -6.16 -16.20
N THR A 50 6.01 -6.64 -16.64
CA THR A 50 6.51 -6.49 -18.02
C THR A 50 6.61 -7.88 -18.65
N SER A 51 6.10 -8.04 -19.87
CA SER A 51 6.11 -9.30 -20.63
C SER A 51 7.51 -9.81 -20.89
N CYS A 52 7.70 -11.13 -20.87
CA CYS A 52 9.00 -11.75 -21.05
C CYS A 52 9.35 -12.14 -22.50
N GLY A 53 8.84 -11.42 -23.49
CA GLY A 53 9.13 -11.67 -24.90
C GLY A 53 9.02 -13.16 -25.28
N GLU A 54 10.09 -13.73 -25.85
CA GLU A 54 10.18 -15.17 -26.15
C GLU A 54 10.86 -16.01 -25.03
N GLY A 55 11.11 -15.43 -23.86
CA GLY A 55 12.12 -15.94 -22.92
C GLY A 55 11.74 -15.87 -21.43
N SER A 56 12.70 -15.40 -20.63
CA SER A 56 12.64 -15.36 -19.16
C SER A 56 13.10 -14.01 -18.62
N ASP A 57 12.92 -12.95 -19.39
CA ASP A 57 13.29 -11.56 -19.04
C ASP A 57 12.13 -10.76 -18.44
N GLY A 58 11.08 -11.46 -17.97
CA GLY A 58 9.92 -10.85 -17.34
C GLY A 58 10.32 -10.11 -16.08
N THR A 59 9.62 -9.01 -15.82
CA THR A 59 9.90 -8.13 -14.69
C THR A 59 8.63 -7.84 -13.91
N LEU A 60 8.70 -7.91 -12.58
CA LEU A 60 7.67 -7.41 -11.67
C LEU A 60 8.23 -6.24 -10.87
N THR A 61 7.46 -5.17 -10.74
CA THR A 61 7.82 -4.00 -9.94
C THR A 61 6.66 -3.68 -9.00
N ALA A 62 6.94 -3.61 -7.70
CA ALA A 62 5.96 -3.16 -6.72
C ALA A 62 6.38 -1.80 -6.15
N LEU A 63 5.42 -0.87 -6.09
CA LEU A 63 5.60 0.49 -5.56
C LEU A 63 4.66 0.68 -4.37
N ILE A 64 5.23 0.92 -3.19
CA ILE A 64 4.44 1.13 -1.96
C ILE A 64 3.98 2.58 -1.92
N SER A 65 2.67 2.81 -1.83
CA SER A 65 2.08 4.16 -1.77
C SER A 65 1.82 4.64 -0.35
N SER A 66 1.59 3.72 0.60
CA SER A 66 1.26 4.03 2.00
C SER A 66 1.57 2.83 2.91
N GLY A 67 1.67 3.07 4.21
CA GLY A 67 1.98 2.05 5.22
C GLY A 67 3.20 2.39 6.06
N THR A 68 3.47 1.59 7.09
CA THR A 68 4.53 1.92 8.07
C THR A 68 5.82 1.11 7.81
N PRO A 69 6.95 1.73 7.41
CA PRO A 69 8.21 1.01 7.21
C PRO A 69 8.81 0.50 8.54
N PRO A 70 9.73 -0.48 8.52
CA PRO A 70 10.21 -1.23 7.36
C PRO A 70 9.18 -2.23 6.82
N PHE A 71 9.28 -2.55 5.53
CA PHE A 71 8.43 -3.53 4.85
C PHE A 71 9.14 -4.87 4.68
N THR A 72 8.38 -5.95 4.83
CA THR A 72 8.81 -7.33 4.55
C THR A 72 8.08 -7.85 3.32
N PHE A 73 8.84 -8.42 2.39
CA PHE A 73 8.32 -8.92 1.12
C PHE A 73 8.39 -10.44 1.09
N ASN A 74 7.24 -11.10 0.91
CA ASN A 74 7.16 -12.53 0.69
C ASN A 74 6.83 -12.79 -0.78
N TRP A 75 7.84 -13.29 -1.49
CA TRP A 75 7.78 -13.80 -2.87
C TRP A 75 8.01 -15.30 -2.87
N SER A 76 7.60 -15.98 -3.95
CA SER A 76 8.00 -17.36 -4.21
C SER A 76 9.52 -17.56 -4.35
N ASP A 77 10.29 -16.52 -4.71
CA ASP A 77 11.65 -16.68 -5.25
C ASP A 77 12.76 -15.87 -4.54
N ASN A 78 12.61 -15.51 -3.26
CA ASN A 78 13.67 -14.93 -2.38
C ASN A 78 14.37 -13.65 -2.90
N ILE A 79 13.86 -12.45 -2.59
CA ILE A 79 14.50 -11.18 -3.00
C ILE A 79 14.73 -10.24 -1.82
N GLN A 80 15.83 -9.48 -1.88
CA GLN A 80 16.29 -8.58 -0.84
C GLN A 80 15.42 -7.32 -0.70
N ASN A 81 15.28 -6.90 0.56
CA ASN A 81 14.49 -5.78 1.02
C ASN A 81 15.10 -4.44 0.59
N GLU A 82 14.38 -3.69 -0.24
CA GLU A 82 14.63 -2.27 -0.49
C GLU A 82 13.46 -1.45 0.10
N PRO A 83 13.69 -0.21 0.57
CA PRO A 83 12.81 0.40 1.56
C PRO A 83 11.44 0.85 1.03
N GLN A 84 11.24 1.01 -0.28
CA GLN A 84 9.97 1.54 -0.86
C GLN A 84 9.61 1.03 -2.27
N GLN A 85 10.52 0.31 -2.92
CA GLN A 85 10.29 -0.29 -4.24
C GLN A 85 11.01 -1.63 -4.28
N ILE A 86 10.34 -2.63 -4.83
CA ILE A 86 10.96 -3.92 -5.13
C ILE A 86 10.82 -4.20 -6.62
N GLN A 87 11.91 -4.63 -7.24
CA GLN A 87 11.93 -5.06 -8.63
C GLN A 87 12.51 -6.46 -8.70
N VAL A 88 11.79 -7.33 -9.40
CA VAL A 88 12.16 -8.71 -9.67
C VAL A 88 12.29 -8.87 -11.18
N THR A 89 13.44 -9.31 -11.66
CA THR A 89 13.69 -9.56 -13.08
C THR A 89 14.02 -11.03 -13.30
N GLY A 90 14.04 -11.50 -14.54
CA GLY A 90 14.40 -12.88 -14.83
C GLY A 90 13.22 -13.86 -14.70
N LEU A 91 11.99 -13.35 -14.73
CA LEU A 91 10.79 -14.15 -14.53
C LEU A 91 10.27 -14.73 -15.86
N THR A 92 9.68 -15.92 -15.77
CA THR A 92 9.06 -16.61 -16.91
C THR A 92 7.55 -16.32 -16.96
N ALA A 93 6.88 -16.76 -18.03
CA ALA A 93 5.42 -16.68 -18.11
C ALA A 93 4.78 -17.40 -16.91
N GLY A 94 3.88 -16.71 -16.21
CA GLY A 94 3.30 -17.25 -14.99
C GLY A 94 2.46 -16.24 -14.24
N THR A 95 1.71 -16.75 -13.27
CA THR A 95 1.01 -15.91 -12.28
C THR A 95 1.85 -15.86 -11.02
N TYR A 96 2.15 -14.64 -10.57
CA TYR A 96 2.95 -14.39 -9.39
C TYR A 96 2.13 -13.65 -8.35
N SER A 97 2.29 -14.03 -7.08
CA SER A 97 1.67 -13.33 -5.95
C SER A 97 2.72 -12.71 -5.05
N LEU A 98 2.48 -11.48 -4.65
CA LEU A 98 3.31 -10.71 -3.73
C LEU A 98 2.51 -10.35 -2.50
N ILE A 99 3.04 -10.73 -1.33
CA ILE A 99 2.55 -10.28 -0.03
C ILE A 99 3.55 -9.28 0.54
N ILE A 100 3.10 -8.05 0.77
CA ILE A 100 3.87 -7.02 1.50
C ILE A 100 3.31 -6.94 2.92
N THR A 101 4.18 -6.94 3.92
CA THR A 101 3.83 -6.72 5.32
C THR A 101 4.56 -5.50 5.88
N ASP A 102 3.84 -4.58 6.51
CA ASP A 102 4.43 -3.40 7.14
C ASP A 102 4.91 -3.68 8.58
N SER A 103 5.57 -2.71 9.23
CA SER A 103 6.15 -2.89 10.57
C SER A 103 5.12 -2.94 11.70
N ILE A 104 3.86 -2.58 11.40
CA ILE A 104 2.73 -2.67 12.32
C ILE A 104 2.01 -4.02 12.17
N GLY A 105 2.37 -4.81 11.15
CA GLY A 105 1.88 -6.17 10.91
C GLY A 105 0.70 -6.25 9.94
N CYS A 106 0.38 -5.17 9.24
CA CYS A 106 -0.60 -5.18 8.17
C CYS A 106 -0.02 -5.88 6.93
N SER A 107 -0.72 -6.87 6.39
CA SER A 107 -0.32 -7.58 5.18
C SER A 107 -1.30 -7.33 4.03
N LEU A 108 -0.77 -7.09 2.83
CA LEU A 108 -1.55 -6.90 1.61
C LEU A 108 -1.01 -7.82 0.52
N GLU A 109 -1.90 -8.55 -0.15
CA GLU A 109 -1.56 -9.43 -1.27
C GLU A 109 -2.03 -8.83 -2.60
N ARG A 110 -1.18 -8.93 -3.62
CA ARG A 110 -1.53 -8.63 -5.02
C ARG A 110 -0.91 -9.68 -5.92
N SER A 111 -1.61 -10.00 -7.01
CA SER A 111 -1.09 -10.91 -8.03
C SER A 111 -0.98 -10.21 -9.37
N ALA A 112 0.01 -10.60 -10.15
CA ALA A 112 0.22 -10.14 -11.52
C ALA A 112 0.54 -11.33 -12.41
N ILE A 113 0.11 -11.23 -13.67
CA ILE A 113 0.43 -12.20 -14.70
C ILE A 113 1.58 -11.64 -15.52
N ILE A 114 2.63 -12.43 -15.65
CA ILE A 114 3.60 -12.26 -16.71
C ILE A 114 3.11 -13.11 -17.86
N ASP A 115 2.69 -12.43 -18.92
CA ASP A 115 2.37 -13.06 -20.19
C ASP A 115 3.56 -12.90 -21.13
N CYS A 116 3.98 -14.02 -21.71
CA CYS A 116 5.09 -14.05 -22.68
C CYS A 116 4.58 -14.55 -24.02
N ASP A 117 3.34 -14.16 -24.32
CA ASP A 117 2.67 -14.57 -25.54
C ASP A 117 3.53 -14.24 -26.76
N THR A 118 3.89 -15.31 -27.47
CA THR A 118 4.61 -15.25 -28.74
C THR A 118 3.67 -14.91 -29.91
N LEU A 119 2.35 -14.78 -29.67
CA LEU A 119 1.38 -14.60 -30.75
C LEU A 119 1.46 -13.24 -31.48
N TYR A 120 2.14 -12.22 -30.95
CA TYR A 120 2.41 -11.00 -31.72
C TYR A 120 3.42 -11.19 -32.87
N ALA A 121 4.21 -12.26 -32.88
CA ALA A 121 5.13 -12.55 -33.99
C ALA A 121 4.46 -13.29 -35.17
N SER A 122 3.29 -13.89 -34.97
CA SER A 122 2.63 -14.70 -36.01
C SER A 122 1.63 -13.92 -36.89
N TYR A 123 1.11 -12.77 -36.45
CA TYR A 123 0.12 -12.00 -37.20
C TYR A 123 0.71 -11.08 -38.29
N GLN A 124 2.04 -10.95 -38.40
CA GLN A 124 2.69 -10.17 -39.47
C GLN A 124 3.31 -11.04 -40.60
N THR A 125 2.91 -12.30 -40.72
CA THR A 125 3.26 -13.13 -41.89
C THR A 125 2.07 -13.51 -42.76
N TYR A 126 0.87 -13.03 -42.44
CA TYR A 126 -0.31 -13.09 -43.33
C TYR A 126 -0.80 -11.67 -43.63
N GLY A 127 -0.25 -11.09 -44.68
CA GLY A 127 -0.61 -9.80 -45.26
C GLY A 127 0.21 -9.51 -46.50
#